data_AF-A0A3M1MDU2-F1
#
_entry.id   AF-A0A3M1MDU2-F1
#
_cell.length_a   1.000
_cell.length_b   1.000
_cell.length_c   1.000
_cell.angle_alpha   90.00
_cell.angle_beta   90.00
_cell.angle_gamma   90.00
#
_symmetry.space_group_name_H-M   'P 1'
#
loop_
_entity.id
_entity.type
_entity.pdbx_description
1 polymer ?
#
loop_
_entity_poly.entity_id
_entity_poly.type
_entity_poly.pdbx_seq_one_letter_code
_entity_poly.pdbx_strand_id
1 'polypeptide(L)' 'LLSFALARPLGPADQAALNEIVARSAADGYRMQGLIRQIILSAPFRSKTTTYGNPL' A
#
# COMPACT_ATOMS: atom_id res chain seq x y z
N LEU A 1 -6.02 -7.41 -1.14
CA LEU A 1 -6.05 -6.12 -1.89
C LEU A 1 -4.66 -5.51 -2.04
N LEU A 2 -3.88 -5.35 -0.95
CA LEU A 2 -2.50 -4.85 -1.06
C LEU A 2 -1.63 -5.73 -1.97
N SER A 3 -1.69 -7.07 -1.87
CA SER A 3 -0.98 -7.99 -2.78
C SER A 3 -1.28 -7.76 -4.26
N PHE A 4 -2.56 -7.54 -4.58
CA PHE A 4 -3.01 -7.19 -5.93
C PHE A 4 -2.42 -5.86 -6.39
N ALA A 5 -2.49 -4.82 -5.56
CA ALA A 5 -1.94 -3.51 -5.87
C ALA A 5 -0.42 -3.54 -6.08
N LEU A 6 0.28 -4.44 -5.39
CA LEU A 6 1.72 -4.62 -5.53
C LEU A 6 2.11 -5.59 -6.66
N ALA A 7 1.14 -6.29 -7.28
CA ALA A 7 1.40 -7.36 -8.25
C ALA A 7 2.45 -8.38 -7.78
N ARG A 8 2.49 -8.67 -6.47
CA ARG A 8 3.38 -9.66 -5.86
C ARG A 8 2.79 -10.20 -4.54
N PRO A 9 3.21 -11.38 -4.07
CA PRO A 9 2.91 -11.84 -2.72
C PRO A 9 3.39 -10.85 -1.67
N LEU A 10 2.64 -10.74 -0.57
CA LEU A 10 3.07 -9.98 0.61
C LEU A 10 4.15 -10.76 1.34
N GLY A 11 5.16 -10.05 1.84
CA GLY A 11 6.20 -10.59 2.70
C GLY A 11 6.20 -9.92 4.08
N PRO A 12 7.10 -10.35 4.99
CA PRO A 12 7.22 -9.78 6.32
C PRO A 12 7.43 -8.26 6.33
N ALA A 13 8.11 -7.72 5.32
CA ALA A 13 8.34 -6.28 5.16
C ALA A 13 7.05 -5.48 4.91
N ASP A 14 5.97 -6.10 4.44
CA ASP A 14 4.70 -5.44 4.15
C ASP A 14 3.77 -5.37 5.38
N GLN A 15 4.10 -6.08 6.47
CA GLN A 15 3.23 -6.22 7.64
C GLN A 15 2.96 -4.88 8.33
N ALA A 16 3.98 -4.02 8.44
CA ALA A 16 3.83 -2.69 9.03
C ALA A 16 2.84 -1.83 8.23
N ALA A 17 2.98 -1.82 6.89
CA ALA A 17 2.07 -1.10 6.01
C ALA A 17 0.65 -1.67 6.06
N LEU A 18 0.50 -3.00 6.14
CA LEU A 18 -0.79 -3.65 6.26
C LEU A 18 -1.51 -3.25 7.56
N ASN A 19 -0.78 -3.25 8.70
CA ASN A 19 -1.33 -2.83 9.99
C ASN A 19 -1.80 -1.38 9.96
N GLU A 20 -1.03 -0.47 9.35
CA GLU A 20 -1.42 0.92 9.20
C GLU A 20 -2.67 1.09 8.33
N ILE A 21 -2.75 0.38 7.19
CA ILE A 21 -3.93 0.41 6.31
C ILE A 21 -5.17 -0.03 7.10
N VAL A 22 -5.10 -1.13 7.86
CA VAL A 22 -6.21 -1.63 8.66
C VAL A 22 -6.64 -0.62 9.72
N ALA A 23 -5.71 -0.09 10.50
CA ALA A 23 -6.00 0.88 11.55
C ALA A 23 -6.68 2.15 11.00
N ARG A 24 -6.20 2.67 9.87
CA ARG A 24 -6.76 3.87 9.23
C ARG A 24 -8.09 3.61 8.52
N SER A 25 -8.28 2.44 7.94
CA SER A 25 -9.55 2.05 7.30
C SER A 25 -10.65 1.74 8.31
N ALA A 26 -10.31 1.31 9.53
CA ALA A 26 -11.29 1.09 10.59
C ALA A 26 -12.05 2.38 10.96
N ALA A 27 -11.36 3.53 10.97
CA ALA A 27 -11.97 4.83 11.27
C ALA A 27 -13.03 5.27 10.25
N ASP A 28 -12.97 4.75 9.02
CA ASP A 28 -13.92 5.02 7.93
C ASP A 28 -14.86 3.82 7.67
N GLY A 29 -14.95 2.88 8.62
CA GLY A 29 -15.81 1.69 8.50
C GLY A 29 -15.45 0.79 7.33
N TYR A 30 -14.18 0.73 6.94
CA TYR A 30 -13.65 -0.05 5.83
C TYR A 30 -14.31 0.24 4.47
N ARG A 31 -14.77 1.48 4.25
CA ARG A 31 -15.27 1.90 2.93
C ARG A 31 -14.21 1.65 1.85
N MET A 32 -14.65 1.07 0.74
CA MET A 32 -13.77 0.68 -0.38
C MET A 32 -12.91 1.84 -0.88
N GLN A 33 -13.49 3.04 -1.00
CA GLN A 33 -12.77 4.24 -1.42
C GLN A 33 -11.64 4.61 -0.44
N GLY A 34 -11.93 4.59 0.86
CA GLY A 34 -10.94 4.85 1.91
C GLY A 34 -9.82 3.80 1.91
N LEU A 35 -10.18 2.53 1.73
CA LEU A 35 -9.22 1.43 1.69
C LEU A 35 -8.30 1.49 0.47
N ILE A 36 -8.83 1.78 -0.73
CA ILE A 36 -8.01 2.02 -1.93
C ILE A 36 -7.07 3.21 -1.72
N ARG A 37 -7.55 4.31 -1.13
CA ARG A 37 -6.73 5.48 -0.81
C ARG A 37 -5.57 5.11 0.13
N GLN A 38 -5.81 4.34 1.18
CA GLN A 38 -4.75 3.90 2.09
C GLN A 38 -3.72 2.99 1.40
N ILE A 39 -4.16 2.11 0.49
CA ILE A 39 -3.26 1.27 -0.31
C ILE A 39 -2.35 2.12 -1.19
N ILE A 40 -2.90 3.10 -1.93
CA ILE A 40 -2.13 3.99 -2.81
C ILE A 40 -1.11 4.82 -2.00
N LEU A 41 -1.46 5.24 -0.79
CA LEU A 41 -0.59 6.05 0.07
C LEU A 41 0.48 5.23 0.81
N SER A 42 0.37 3.89 0.81
CA SER A 42 1.26 3.01 1.55
C SER A 42 2.70 3.02 1.01
N ALA A 43 3.66 2.83 1.92
CA ALA A 43 5.07 2.72 1.58
C ALA A 43 5.37 1.68 0.47
N PRO A 44 4.90 0.42 0.53
CA PRO A 44 5.25 -0.57 -0.50
C PRO A 44 4.69 -0.22 -1.89
N PHE A 45 3.57 0.51 -1.97
CA PHE A 45 3.01 0.96 -3.25
C PHE A 45 3.81 2.13 -3.84
N ARG A 46 4.23 3.08 -3.00
CA ARG A 46 5.00 4.26 -3.42
C ARG A 46 6.48 3.99 -3.68
N SER A 47 7.07 3.01 -3.01
CA SER A 47 8.47 2.62 -3.26
C SER A 47 8.65 1.92 -4.61
N LYS A 48 7.61 1.27 -5.15
CA LYS A 48 7.65 0.67 -6.49
C LYS A 48 7.71 1.68 -7.64
N THR A 49 7.31 2.94 -7.42
CA THR A 49 7.24 3.96 -8.47
C THR A 49 8.46 4.88 -8.57
N THR A 50 9.48 4.73 -7.71
CA THR A 50 10.63 5.65 -7.66
C THR A 50 11.83 5.26 -8.55
N THR A 51 11.82 4.09 -9.20
CA THR A 51 12.91 3.73 -10.15
C THR A 51 12.50 3.99 -11.60
N TYR A 52 12.47 5.26 -11.98
CA TYR A 52 12.65 5.72 -13.38
C TYR A 52 13.43 7.04 -13.38
N GLY A 53 14.58 7.03 -12.70
CA GLY A 53 15.62 8.05 -12.85
C GLY A 53 16.67 7.51 -13.82
N ASN A 54 16.59 7.96 -15.06
CA ASN A 54 17.58 7.76 -16.11
C ASN A 54 18.98 8.16 -15.59
N PRO A 55 20.00 7.28 -15.56
CA PRO A 55 21.37 7.73 -15.39
C PRO A 55 21.78 8.46 -16.69
N LEU A 56 22.03 9.76 -16.58
CA LEU A 56 22.75 10.54 -17.59
C LEU A 56 24.16 9.99 -17.77
#